data_AF-A0A7M3MZH1-F1
#
_entry.id   AF-A0A7M3MZH1-F1
#
_cell.length_a   1.000
_cell.length_b   1.000
_cell.length_c   1.000
_cell.angle_alpha   90.00
_cell.angle_beta   90.00
_cell.angle_gamma   90.00
#
_symmetry.space_group_name_H-M   'P 1'
#
loop_
_entity.id
_entity.type
_entity.pdbx_description
1 polymer ?
#
loop_
_entity_poly.entity_id
_entity_poly.type
_entity_poly.pdbx_seq_one_letter_code
_entity_poly.pdbx_strand_id
1 'polypeptide(L)'
;MLLFFNPGTDLQAQYKYDYEWMLGYNSVAPEDDQSSASRFALTRLSFHQHPPDTFRTDIVGSAGASNTMSMANSDGELIFYSNGCSLFDSNGEVIEGAEELLFGPIFQDNCIAP
;
A
#
# COMPACT_ATOMS: atom_id res chain seq x y z
N MET A 1 -15.13 8.76 -48.57
CA MET A 1 -14.64 9.44 -47.36
C MET A 1 -14.23 8.36 -46.37
N LEU A 2 -12.93 8.08 -46.27
CA LEU A 2 -12.37 7.07 -45.36
C LEU A 2 -11.98 7.80 -44.07
N LEU A 3 -12.63 7.46 -42.95
CA LEU A 3 -12.23 7.93 -41.63
C LEU A 3 -11.08 7.05 -41.14
N PHE A 4 -9.87 7.59 -41.18
CA PHE A 4 -8.72 6.99 -40.49
C PHE A 4 -8.81 7.37 -39.01
N PHE A 5 -9.17 6.40 -38.16
CA PHE A 5 -8.89 6.49 -36.73
C PHE A 5 -7.38 6.31 -36.55
N ASN A 6 -6.66 7.41 -36.33
CA ASN A 6 -5.29 7.37 -35.86
C ASN A 6 -5.35 7.27 -34.32
N PRO A 7 -5.06 6.11 -33.71
CA PRO A 7 -4.91 6.04 -32.27
C PRO A 7 -3.55 6.64 -31.94
N GLY A 8 -3.48 7.97 -31.96
CA GLY A 8 -2.36 8.69 -31.38
C GLY A 8 -2.22 8.18 -29.95
N THR A 9 -1.12 7.47 -29.71
CA THR A 9 -0.73 6.91 -28.42
C THR A 9 -0.35 8.06 -27.51
N ASP A 10 -1.34 8.72 -26.94
CA ASP A 10 -1.19 9.46 -25.70
C ASP A 10 -2.37 9.09 -24.81
N LEU A 11 -2.18 8.01 -24.05
CA LEU A 11 -2.96 7.66 -22.87
C LEU A 11 -2.69 8.68 -21.72
N GLN A 12 -2.55 9.97 -22.05
CA GLN A 12 -2.45 11.07 -21.10
C GLN A 12 -3.83 11.41 -20.48
N ALA A 13 -4.91 10.81 -20.99
CA ALA A 13 -6.27 11.09 -20.54
C ALA A 13 -6.66 10.36 -19.23
N GLN A 14 -5.86 9.41 -18.77
CA GLN A 14 -6.09 8.74 -17.49
C GLN A 14 -4.99 9.16 -16.52
N TYR A 15 -5.34 10.02 -15.57
CA TYR A 15 -4.45 10.29 -14.43
C TYR A 15 -4.06 8.98 -13.76
N LYS A 16 -2.81 8.89 -13.33
CA LYS A 16 -2.21 7.63 -12.87
C LYS A 16 -2.45 7.37 -11.38
N TYR A 17 -3.52 7.90 -10.81
CA TYR A 17 -3.83 7.79 -9.38
C TYR A 17 -3.91 6.34 -8.89
N ASP A 18 -4.22 5.40 -9.77
CA ASP A 18 -4.35 3.96 -9.47
C ASP A 18 -3.14 3.13 -9.97
N TYR A 19 -1.98 3.73 -10.25
CA TYR A 19 -0.79 3.00 -10.74
C TYR A 19 -0.05 2.21 -9.65
N GLU A 20 -0.40 2.41 -8.38
CA GLU A 20 0.26 1.78 -7.24
C GLU A 20 -0.77 1.02 -6.40
N TRP A 21 -0.71 -0.31 -6.47
CA TRP A 21 -1.61 -1.18 -5.73
C TRP A 21 -0.85 -1.84 -4.59
N MET A 22 -1.32 -1.62 -3.37
CA MET A 22 -0.74 -2.23 -2.17
C MET A 22 -1.62 -3.40 -1.74
N LEU A 23 -1.04 -4.60 -1.78
CA LEU A 23 -1.67 -5.83 -1.34
C LEU A 23 -0.98 -6.31 -0.08
N GLY A 24 -1.74 -6.32 1.01
CA GLY A 24 -1.28 -6.84 2.28
C GLY A 24 -1.69 -8.29 2.51
N TYR A 25 -0.83 -9.07 3.15
CA TYR A 25 -1.24 -10.38 3.66
C TYR A 25 -0.67 -10.62 5.06
N ASN A 26 -1.44 -11.34 5.87
CA ASN A 26 -1.02 -11.76 7.20
C ASN A 26 -0.07 -12.95 7.07
N SER A 27 1.14 -12.79 7.59
CA SER A 27 2.11 -13.85 7.77
C SER A 27 2.01 -14.34 9.22
N VAL A 28 1.68 -15.62 9.40
CA VAL A 28 1.73 -16.27 10.72
C VAL A 28 3.20 -16.43 11.10
N ALA A 29 3.60 -15.93 12.27
CA ALA A 29 4.93 -16.18 12.80
C ALA A 29 5.14 -17.70 12.99
N PRO A 30 6.36 -18.24 12.78
CA PRO A 30 6.67 -19.63 13.10
C PRO A 30 6.33 -19.94 14.57
N GLU A 31 5.86 -21.16 14.88
CA GLU A 31 5.43 -21.57 16.23
C GLU A 31 6.50 -21.33 17.33
N ASP A 32 7.76 -21.29 16.92
CA ASP A 32 8.96 -21.11 17.73
C ASP A 32 9.19 -19.65 18.17
N ASP A 33 8.51 -18.70 17.53
CA ASP A 33 8.60 -17.28 17.83
C ASP A 33 7.53 -16.89 18.85
N GLN A 34 7.94 -16.77 20.11
CA GLN A 34 7.08 -16.35 21.22
C GLN A 34 6.54 -14.91 21.06
N SER A 35 6.96 -14.17 20.02
CA SER A 35 6.21 -13.02 19.55
C SER A 35 5.07 -13.50 18.63
N SER A 36 3.95 -13.85 19.22
CA SER A 36 2.66 -14.06 18.54
C SER A 36 2.10 -12.78 17.88
N ALA A 37 2.97 -11.88 17.45
CA ALA A 37 2.63 -10.70 16.68
C ALA A 37 2.37 -11.14 15.23
N SER A 38 1.16 -10.91 14.75
CA SER A 38 0.85 -11.00 13.33
C SER A 38 1.86 -10.19 12.54
N ARG A 39 2.66 -10.85 11.70
CA ARG A 39 3.62 -10.18 10.82
C ARG A 39 2.90 -9.79 9.54
N PHE A 40 3.09 -8.58 9.05
CA PHE A 40 2.51 -8.14 7.80
C PHE A 40 3.59 -7.89 6.75
N ALA A 41 3.38 -8.40 5.55
CA ALA A 41 4.20 -8.04 4.42
C ALA A 41 3.32 -7.37 3.37
N LEU A 42 3.85 -6.30 2.78
CA LEU A 42 3.21 -5.57 1.71
C LEU A 42 3.83 -6.01 0.39
N THR A 43 2.95 -6.33 -0.57
CA THR A 43 3.32 -6.46 -1.97
C THR A 43 2.80 -5.23 -2.70
N ARG A 44 3.71 -4.44 -3.26
CA ARG A 44 3.40 -3.34 -4.15
C ARG A 44 3.42 -3.85 -5.59
N LEU A 45 2.33 -3.61 -6.31
CA LEU A 45 2.25 -3.77 -7.76
C LEU A 45 2.26 -2.38 -8.40
N SER A 46 3.26 -2.13 -9.24
CA SER A 46 3.49 -0.84 -9.88
C SER A 46 3.30 -0.96 -11.39
N PHE A 47 2.35 -0.19 -11.94
CA PHE A 47 1.96 -0.24 -13.35
C PHE A 47 2.75 0.72 -14.25
N HIS A 48 3.84 1.30 -13.74
CA HIS A 48 4.70 2.22 -14.50
C HIS A 48 5.47 1.56 -15.64
N GLN A 49 5.58 0.22 -15.63
CA GLN A 49 6.23 -0.55 -16.68
C GLN A 49 5.38 -1.77 -17.10
N HIS A 50 5.69 -2.31 -18.28
CA HIS A 50 5.09 -3.56 -18.76
C HIS A 50 6.19 -4.61 -19.02
N PRO A 51 6.18 -5.76 -18.31
CA PRO A 51 5.20 -6.16 -17.29
C PRO A 51 5.27 -5.29 -16.02
N PRO A 52 4.21 -5.23 -15.20
CA PRO A 52 4.21 -4.45 -13.95
C PRO A 52 5.37 -4.82 -13.04
N ASP A 53 5.96 -3.82 -12.38
CA ASP A 53 6.96 -4.07 -11.36
C ASP A 53 6.31 -4.63 -10.10
N THR A 54 7.00 -5.55 -9.44
CA THR A 54 6.54 -6.13 -8.17
C THR A 54 7.60 -5.94 -7.11
N PHE A 55 7.31 -5.09 -6.13
CA PHE A 55 8.18 -4.90 -4.99
C PHE A 55 7.54 -5.53 -3.75
N ARG A 56 8.30 -6.36 -3.05
CA ARG A 56 7.89 -6.88 -1.74
C ARG A 56 8.66 -6.09 -0.70
N THR A 57 7.94 -5.34 0.13
CA THR A 57 8.58 -4.67 1.26
C THR A 57 9.04 -5.72 2.25
N ASP A 58 10.09 -5.41 3.01
CA ASP A 58 10.34 -6.13 4.25
C ASP A 58 9.14 -5.97 5.20
N ILE A 59 9.02 -6.87 6.16
CA ILE A 59 7.88 -6.95 7.09
C ILE A 59 7.77 -5.62 7.85
N VAL A 60 6.79 -4.78 7.49
CA VAL A 60 6.50 -3.51 8.17
C VAL A 60 5.33 -3.72 9.11
N GLY A 61 5.64 -4.10 10.34
CA GLY A 61 4.69 -4.17 11.47
C GLY A 61 3.43 -4.99 11.19
N SER A 62 2.43 -4.86 12.06
CA SER A 62 1.11 -5.47 11.87
C SER A 62 0.20 -4.45 11.17
N ALA A 63 -0.34 -4.77 9.99
CA ALA A 63 -1.59 -4.15 9.58
C ALA A 63 -2.70 -4.84 10.34
N GLY A 64 -3.41 -4.10 11.20
CA GLY A 64 -4.70 -4.57 11.69
C GLY A 64 -5.54 -5.09 10.53
N ALA A 65 -6.36 -6.10 10.82
CA ALA A 65 -7.10 -6.90 9.85
C ALA A 65 -7.45 -6.16 8.53
N SER A 66 -6.71 -6.51 7.48
CA SER A 66 -7.19 -6.58 6.08
C SER A 66 -7.27 -5.32 5.22
N ASN A 67 -6.88 -4.12 5.64
CA ASN A 67 -7.11 -2.93 4.80
C ASN A 67 -5.83 -2.11 4.53
N THR A 68 -5.30 -2.27 3.32
CA THR A 68 -4.24 -1.41 2.78
C THR A 68 -4.85 -0.39 1.83
N MET A 69 -4.84 0.87 2.23
CA MET A 69 -5.12 1.99 1.34
C MET A 69 -3.78 2.50 0.79
N SER A 70 -3.71 2.84 -0.49
CA SER A 70 -2.62 3.61 -1.08
C SER A 70 -3.18 4.84 -1.78
N MET A 71 -2.36 5.89 -1.85
CA MET A 71 -2.65 7.08 -2.64
C MET A 71 -1.42 7.41 -3.49
N ALA A 72 -1.61 7.59 -4.80
CA ALA A 72 -0.58 8.11 -5.69
C ALA A 72 -0.95 9.52 -6.19
N ASN A 73 0.03 10.25 -6.73
CA ASN A 73 -0.21 11.53 -7.40
C ASN A 73 -0.66 11.33 -8.85
N SER A 74 -0.86 12.43 -9.59
CA SER A 74 -1.30 12.40 -11.00
C SER A 74 -0.31 11.68 -11.92
N ASP A 75 0.96 11.64 -11.54
CA ASP A 75 2.04 10.98 -12.27
C ASP A 75 2.16 9.49 -11.90
N GLY A 76 1.42 9.04 -10.87
CA GLY A 76 1.37 7.66 -10.39
C GLY A 76 2.42 7.36 -9.32
N GLU A 77 3.10 8.37 -8.79
CA GLU A 77 4.07 8.21 -7.73
C GLU A 77 3.33 8.05 -6.39
N LEU A 78 3.68 7.02 -5.61
CA LEU A 78 3.11 6.78 -4.29
C LEU A 78 3.36 7.97 -3.37
N ILE A 79 2.30 8.50 -2.76
CA ILE A 79 2.37 9.58 -1.76
C ILE A 79 2.45 8.97 -0.36
N PHE A 80 1.51 8.08 -0.03
CA PHE A 80 1.47 7.37 1.24
C PHE A 80 0.64 6.09 1.11
N TYR A 81 0.76 5.21 2.10
CA TYR A 81 -0.14 4.08 2.29
C TYR A 81 -0.52 3.93 3.76
N SER A 82 -1.60 3.21 4.03
CA SER A 82 -2.07 2.90 5.37
C SER A 82 -2.17 1.41 5.57
N ASN A 83 -1.95 0.98 6.80
CA ASN A 83 -2.24 -0.37 7.27
C ASN A 83 -3.56 -0.44 8.08
N GLY A 84 -4.37 0.62 8.04
CA GLY A 84 -5.59 0.79 8.84
C GLY A 84 -5.37 1.38 10.24
N CYS A 85 -4.13 1.46 10.71
CA CYS A 85 -3.76 1.94 12.05
C CYS A 85 -2.85 3.15 12.02
N SER A 86 -1.94 3.20 11.05
CA SER A 86 -0.95 4.25 10.85
C SER A 86 -0.86 4.63 9.37
N LEU A 87 -0.24 5.78 9.07
CA LEU A 87 0.17 6.15 7.72
C LEU A 87 1.67 6.06 7.57
N PHE A 88 2.08 5.58 6.40
CA PHE A 88 3.47 5.43 6.01
C PHE A 88 3.69 6.23 4.73
N ASP A 89 4.86 6.87 4.63
CA ASP A 89 5.28 7.56 3.43
C ASP A 89 5.63 6.58 2.29
N SER A 90 6.12 7.10 1.18
CA SER A 90 6.52 6.29 0.02
C SER A 90 7.76 5.41 0.26
N ASN A 91 8.52 5.69 1.32
CA ASN A 91 9.69 4.90 1.75
C ASN A 91 9.32 3.83 2.78
N GLY A 92 8.09 3.86 3.29
CA GLY A 92 7.60 2.97 4.34
C GLY A 92 7.94 3.44 5.76
N GLU A 93 8.34 4.70 5.93
CA GLU A 93 8.52 5.33 7.22
C GLU A 93 7.17 5.86 7.73
N VAL A 94 6.91 5.74 9.03
CA VAL A 94 5.68 6.30 9.62
C VAL A 94 5.69 7.81 9.50
N ILE A 95 4.60 8.40 9.02
CA ILE A 95 4.44 9.85 8.92
C ILE A 95 4.21 10.41 10.33
N GLU A 96 4.97 11.45 10.70
CA GLU A 96 4.87 12.09 12.02
C GLU A 96 3.44 12.52 12.34
N GLY A 97 2.92 12.09 13.50
CA GLY A 97 1.55 12.37 13.94
C GLY A 97 0.49 11.44 13.33
N ALA A 98 0.88 10.48 12.50
CA ALA A 98 0.02 9.45 11.93
C ALA A 98 0.35 8.05 12.45
N GLU A 99 0.95 7.96 13.63
CA GLU A 99 1.21 6.70 14.33
C GLU A 99 -0.11 6.03 14.75
N GLU A 100 -1.08 6.84 15.19
CA GLU A 100 -2.42 6.41 15.61
C GLU A 100 -3.50 7.17 14.82
N LEU A 101 -4.04 6.54 13.76
CA LEU A 101 -5.12 7.13 12.94
C LEU A 101 -6.45 7.23 13.67
N LEU A 102 -6.71 6.28 14.57
CA LEU A 102 -7.92 6.20 15.38
C LEU A 102 -7.51 6.02 16.83
N PHE A 103 -8.30 6.57 17.74
CA PHE A 103 -8.10 6.39 19.18
C PHE A 103 -9.18 5.49 19.78
N GLY A 104 -8.87 4.86 20.91
CA GLY A 104 -9.81 4.10 21.71
C GLY A 104 -9.83 2.59 21.41
N PRO A 105 -10.90 1.88 21.78
CA PRO A 105 -10.92 0.41 21.77
C PRO A 105 -10.66 -0.20 20.39
N ILE A 106 -11.14 0.43 19.32
CA ILE A 106 -10.87 -0.07 17.95
C ILE A 106 -9.37 -0.11 17.68
N PHE A 107 -8.64 0.94 18.05
CA PHE A 107 -7.20 0.95 17.92
C PHE A 107 -6.55 -0.05 18.87
N GLN A 108 -6.92 -0.05 20.16
CA GLN A 108 -6.34 -0.95 21.15
C GLN A 108 -6.53 -2.44 20.85
N ASP A 109 -7.68 -2.81 20.27
CA ASP A 109 -8.06 -4.20 20.02
C ASP A 109 -7.61 -4.69 18.63
N ASN A 110 -7.42 -3.79 17.66
CA ASN A 110 -7.16 -4.16 16.25
C ASN A 110 -5.82 -3.66 15.71
N CYS A 111 -5.17 -2.73 16.40
CA CYS A 111 -3.86 -2.18 16.04
C CYS A 111 -2.82 -2.65 17.05
N ILE A 112 -1.94 -3.53 16.60
CA ILE A 112 -0.72 -3.85 17.37
C ILE A 112 0.25 -2.71 17.05
N ALA A 113 0.69 -2.00 18.09
CA ALA A 113 1.72 -0.96 17.95
C ALA A 113 2.93 -1.52 17.17
N PRO A 114 3.57 -0.71 16.30
CA PRO A 114 4.64 -1.16 15.41
C PRO A 114 5.82 -1.81 16.14
#